data_AF-A0A953JHN0-F1
#
_entry.id   AF-A0A953JHN0-F1
#
_cell.length_a   1.000
_cell.length_b   1.000
_cell.length_c   1.000
_cell.angle_alpha   90.00
_cell.angle_beta   90.00
_cell.angle_gamma   90.00
#
_symmetry.space_group_name_H-M   'P 1'
#
loop_
_entity.id
_entity.type
_entity.pdbx_description
1 polymer ?
#
loop_
_entity_poly.entity_id
_entity_poly.type
_entity_poly.pdbx_seq_one_letter_code
_entity_poly.pdbx_strand_id
1 'polypeptide(L)'
;MMARIAAWGVALLAGLFLPAALILLIQFQGVEALLTLSAPDMAMLLAGLFLPPCLLLLIIAWLTQHTELVALGKALLRQTAILEDKRLAAEALAEECRAQTALLQEQVRLAISGLAVGQRQVEAIQALSTETRLQRLTSEWNLVAAELSATLVAMWRLAHGWKSPGPEAQDLPLPPAEELPLRILRLLPATPREMAQFEVDERFVRQAARYRATFQAFLDHVPETGPLSRAVFRDMIYGRLDARLALLPRPNHARVIDPATLAAE
;
A
#
# COMPACT_ATOMS: atom_id res chain seq x y z
N MET A 1 -33.63 -37.96 44.81
CA MET A 1 -34.54 -39.12 44.69
C MET A 1 -34.48 -40.01 45.95
N MET A 2 -33.30 -40.45 46.39
CA MET A 2 -33.13 -41.24 47.63
C MET A 2 -33.62 -40.58 48.92
N ALA A 3 -33.37 -39.28 49.14
CA ALA A 3 -33.85 -38.54 50.33
C ALA A 3 -35.39 -38.50 50.42
N ARG A 4 -36.05 -38.35 49.27
CA ARG A 4 -37.52 -38.34 49.16
C ARG A 4 -38.08 -39.74 49.47
N ILE A 5 -37.45 -40.79 48.96
CA ILE A 5 -37.81 -42.19 49.23
C ILE A 5 -37.63 -42.54 50.72
N ALA A 6 -36.54 -42.08 51.35
CA ALA A 6 -36.30 -42.27 52.78
C ALA A 6 -37.31 -41.52 53.65
N ALA A 7 -37.64 -40.28 53.30
CA ALA A 7 -38.66 -39.49 54.00
C ALA A 7 -40.06 -40.13 53.89
N TRP A 8 -40.42 -40.66 52.72
CA TRP A 8 -41.67 -41.40 52.53
C TRP A 8 -41.68 -42.71 53.31
N GLY A 9 -40.61 -43.51 53.25
CA GLY A 9 -40.50 -44.78 53.99
C GLY A 9 -40.60 -44.58 55.51
N VAL A 10 -40.03 -43.50 56.03
CA VAL A 10 -40.11 -43.16 57.46
C VAL A 10 -41.46 -42.58 57.85
N ALA A 11 -42.07 -41.73 57.03
CA ALA A 11 -43.44 -41.27 57.27
C ALA A 11 -44.42 -42.45 57.30
N LEU A 12 -44.18 -43.45 56.45
CA LEU A 12 -44.95 -44.69 56.39
C LEU A 12 -44.70 -45.57 57.63
N LEU A 13 -43.44 -45.74 58.05
CA LEU A 13 -43.10 -46.47 59.28
C LEU A 13 -43.62 -45.78 60.54
N ALA A 14 -43.49 -44.46 60.67
CA ALA A 14 -44.03 -43.68 61.78
C ALA A 14 -45.56 -43.69 61.78
N GLY A 15 -46.18 -43.60 60.61
CA GLY A 15 -47.63 -43.67 60.44
C GLY A 15 -48.22 -45.05 60.71
N LEU A 16 -47.46 -46.13 60.50
CA LEU A 16 -47.85 -47.50 60.84
C LEU A 16 -47.49 -47.89 62.29
N PHE A 17 -46.45 -47.28 62.87
CA PHE A 17 -46.00 -47.55 64.23
C PHE A 17 -47.08 -47.19 65.25
N LEU A 18 -47.72 -46.02 65.07
CA LEU A 18 -48.79 -45.54 65.95
C LEU A 18 -50.01 -46.49 66.03
N PRO A 19 -50.65 -46.89 64.92
CA PRO A 19 -51.77 -47.83 64.96
C PRO A 19 -51.33 -49.23 65.40
N ALA A 20 -50.15 -49.72 64.99
CA ALA A 20 -49.67 -51.04 65.38
C ALA A 20 -49.36 -51.15 66.88
N ALA A 21 -48.70 -50.14 67.47
CA ALA A 21 -48.42 -50.08 68.89
C ALA A 21 -49.70 -49.90 69.72
N LEU A 22 -50.68 -49.14 69.21
CA LEU A 22 -51.98 -48.97 69.86
C LEU A 22 -52.82 -50.26 69.81
N ILE A 23 -52.79 -51.01 68.70
CA ILE A 23 -53.40 -52.34 68.59
C ILE A 23 -52.73 -53.35 69.55
N LEU A 24 -51.39 -53.35 69.62
CA LEU A 24 -50.65 -54.22 70.54
C LEU A 24 -50.94 -53.90 72.01
N LEU A 25 -51.00 -52.62 72.39
CA LEU A 25 -51.35 -52.20 73.74
C LEU A 25 -52.77 -52.63 74.13
N ILE A 26 -53.74 -52.48 73.22
CA ILE A 26 -55.12 -52.92 73.42
C ILE A 26 -55.19 -54.45 73.57
N GLN A 27 -54.45 -55.21 72.75
CA GLN A 27 -54.45 -56.67 72.84
C GLN A 27 -53.78 -57.20 74.12
N PHE A 28 -52.73 -56.55 74.61
CA PHE A 28 -51.99 -57.02 75.78
C PHE A 28 -52.56 -56.55 77.12
N GLN A 29 -53.16 -55.36 77.19
CA GLN A 29 -53.63 -54.77 78.45
C GLN A 29 -55.16 -54.65 78.55
N GLY A 30 -55.89 -54.86 77.45
CA GLY A 30 -57.34 -54.71 77.40
C GLY A 30 -57.80 -53.25 77.32
N VAL A 31 -58.96 -53.02 76.70
CA VAL A 31 -59.53 -51.66 76.50
C VAL A 31 -59.85 -50.97 77.84
N GLU A 32 -60.22 -51.75 78.85
CA GLU A 32 -60.61 -51.24 80.17
C GLU A 32 -59.43 -50.70 80.99
N ALA A 33 -58.24 -51.29 80.86
CA ALA A 33 -57.04 -50.82 81.57
C ALA A 33 -56.60 -49.43 81.09
N LEU A 34 -56.70 -49.18 79.77
CA LEU A 34 -56.37 -47.90 79.14
C LEU A 34 -57.26 -46.74 79.61
N LEU A 35 -58.52 -47.01 79.96
CA LEU A 35 -59.49 -45.99 80.41
C LEU A 35 -59.39 -45.70 81.92
N THR A 36 -58.76 -46.59 82.70
CA THR A 36 -58.53 -46.41 84.14
C THR A 36 -57.17 -45.81 84.49
N LEU A 37 -56.32 -45.53 83.49
CA LEU A 37 -54.98 -44.97 83.69
C LEU A 37 -55.04 -43.58 84.32
N SER A 38 -54.14 -43.31 85.26
CA SER A 38 -53.99 -41.99 85.84
C SER A 38 -53.42 -40.99 84.82
N ALA A 39 -53.74 -39.70 84.95
CA ALA A 39 -53.25 -38.65 84.05
C ALA A 39 -51.72 -38.67 83.76
N PRO A 40 -50.82 -38.90 84.74
CA PRO A 40 -49.38 -38.98 84.46
C PRO A 40 -48.98 -40.21 83.65
N ASP A 41 -49.62 -41.36 83.86
CA ASP A 41 -49.31 -42.59 83.13
C ASP A 41 -49.74 -42.49 81.67
N MET A 42 -50.87 -41.81 81.42
CA MET A 42 -51.35 -41.52 80.07
C MET A 42 -50.38 -40.60 79.32
N ALA A 43 -49.83 -39.58 80.01
CA ALA A 43 -48.85 -38.67 79.43
C ALA A 43 -47.52 -39.37 79.09
N MET A 44 -47.05 -40.29 79.95
CA MET A 44 -45.85 -41.10 79.66
C MET A 44 -46.06 -42.06 78.49
N LEU A 45 -47.24 -42.67 78.37
CA LEU A 45 -47.57 -43.56 77.25
C LEU A 45 -47.64 -42.78 75.93
N LEU A 46 -48.28 -41.62 75.92
CA LEU A 46 -48.31 -40.73 74.76
C LEU A 46 -46.91 -40.22 74.41
N ALA A 47 -46.11 -39.79 75.39
CA ALA A 47 -44.73 -39.38 75.13
C ALA A 47 -43.89 -40.54 74.56
N GLY A 48 -44.01 -41.75 75.10
CA GLY A 48 -43.32 -42.94 74.59
C GLY A 48 -43.75 -43.34 73.18
N LEU A 49 -45.00 -43.07 72.80
CA LEU A 49 -45.54 -43.40 71.48
C LEU A 49 -45.15 -42.38 70.41
N PHE A 50 -45.14 -41.08 70.74
CA PHE A 50 -44.93 -39.99 69.78
C PHE A 50 -43.49 -39.46 69.73
N LEU A 51 -42.72 -39.54 70.82
CA LEU A 51 -41.34 -39.03 70.87
C LEU A 51 -40.39 -39.78 69.91
N PRO A 52 -40.38 -41.13 69.84
CA PRO A 52 -39.48 -41.86 68.94
C PRO A 52 -39.66 -41.52 67.45
N PRO A 53 -40.88 -41.48 66.88
CA PRO A 53 -41.05 -41.10 65.47
C PRO A 53 -40.70 -39.64 65.20
N CYS A 54 -40.97 -38.71 66.14
CA CYS A 54 -40.59 -37.31 65.99
C CYS A 54 -39.07 -37.11 65.97
N LEU A 55 -38.32 -37.80 66.84
CA LEU A 55 -36.85 -37.75 66.83
C LEU A 55 -36.27 -38.34 65.54
N LEU A 56 -36.86 -39.43 65.03
CA LEU A 56 -36.43 -40.06 63.79
C LEU A 56 -36.64 -39.11 62.58
N LEU A 57 -37.78 -38.42 62.52
CA LEU A 57 -38.05 -37.40 61.50
C LEU A 57 -37.05 -36.22 61.58
N LEU A 58 -36.71 -35.76 62.79
CA LEU A 58 -35.72 -34.69 62.98
C LEU A 58 -34.31 -35.13 62.54
N ILE A 59 -33.90 -36.35 62.88
CA ILE A 59 -32.61 -36.91 62.47
C ILE A 59 -32.52 -36.98 60.95
N ILE A 60 -33.57 -37.42 60.27
CA ILE A 60 -33.59 -37.50 58.80
C ILE A 60 -33.66 -36.11 58.16
N ALA A 61 -34.47 -35.20 58.69
CA ALA A 61 -34.50 -33.81 58.23
C ALA A 61 -33.10 -33.17 58.35
N TRP A 62 -32.41 -33.42 59.46
CA TRP A 62 -31.04 -32.96 59.65
C TRP A 62 -30.06 -33.62 58.67
N LEU A 63 -30.13 -34.94 58.48
CA LEU A 63 -29.25 -35.68 57.58
C LEU A 63 -29.44 -35.26 56.11
N THR A 64 -30.69 -35.07 55.69
CA THR A 64 -31.04 -34.62 54.35
C THR A 64 -30.54 -33.19 54.11
N GLN A 65 -30.79 -32.27 55.04
CA GLN A 65 -30.24 -30.91 54.99
C GLN A 65 -28.71 -30.92 54.92
N HIS A 66 -28.04 -31.76 55.71
CA HIS A 66 -26.58 -31.86 55.68
C HIS A 66 -26.07 -32.39 54.33
N THR A 67 -26.73 -33.39 53.75
CA THR A 67 -26.34 -33.94 52.44
C THR A 67 -26.53 -32.93 51.30
N GLU A 68 -27.60 -32.13 51.35
CA GLU A 68 -27.87 -31.08 50.36
C GLU A 68 -26.85 -29.94 50.47
N LEU A 69 -26.50 -29.52 51.69
CA LEU A 69 -25.45 -28.52 51.92
C LEU A 69 -24.08 -29.00 51.41
N VAL A 70 -23.72 -30.26 51.63
CA VAL A 70 -22.47 -30.84 51.09
C VAL A 70 -22.51 -30.91 49.56
N ALA A 71 -23.65 -31.25 48.96
CA ALA A 71 -23.82 -31.28 47.51
C ALA A 71 -23.69 -29.87 46.89
N LEU A 72 -24.33 -28.87 47.50
CA LEU A 72 -24.21 -27.46 47.09
C LEU A 72 -22.77 -26.96 47.24
N GLY A 73 -22.09 -27.26 48.34
CA GLY A 73 -20.69 -26.92 48.55
C GLY A 73 -19.78 -27.52 47.46
N LYS A 74 -19.98 -28.79 47.10
CA LYS A 74 -19.23 -29.43 46.00
C LYS A 74 -19.55 -28.82 44.64
N ALA A 75 -20.80 -28.45 44.38
CA ALA A 75 -21.19 -27.79 43.14
C ALA A 75 -20.55 -26.40 43.01
N LEU A 76 -20.53 -25.62 44.10
CA LEU A 76 -19.87 -24.31 44.15
C LEU A 76 -18.36 -24.43 43.91
N LEU A 77 -17.67 -25.39 44.56
CA LEU A 77 -16.24 -25.62 44.34
C LEU A 77 -15.91 -26.00 42.88
N ARG A 78 -16.78 -26.77 42.23
CA ARG A 78 -16.64 -27.07 40.79
C ARG A 78 -16.84 -25.82 39.93
N GLN A 79 -17.83 -24.99 40.26
CA GLN A 79 -18.06 -23.74 39.54
C GLN A 79 -16.89 -22.76 39.70
N THR A 80 -16.30 -22.65 40.90
CA THR A 80 -15.12 -21.80 41.12
C THR A 80 -13.91 -22.30 40.34
N ALA A 81 -13.67 -23.61 40.31
CA ALA A 81 -12.58 -24.20 39.52
C ALA A 81 -12.76 -23.93 38.02
N ILE A 82 -13.98 -24.09 37.49
CA ILE A 82 -14.28 -23.79 36.07
C ILE A 82 -14.07 -22.29 35.76
N LEU A 83 -14.43 -21.40 36.68
CA LEU A 83 -14.22 -19.96 36.50
C LEU A 83 -12.73 -19.60 36.52
N GLU A 84 -11.94 -20.26 37.37
CA GLU A 84 -10.49 -20.09 37.43
C GLU A 84 -9.81 -20.57 36.15
N ASP A 85 -10.16 -21.75 35.65
CA ASP A 85 -9.66 -22.27 34.37
C ASP A 85 -9.98 -21.32 33.19
N LYS A 86 -11.22 -20.80 33.16
CA LYS A 86 -11.63 -19.82 32.13
C LYS A 86 -10.86 -18.52 32.25
N ARG A 87 -10.56 -18.08 33.47
CA ARG A 87 -9.75 -16.88 33.71
C ARG A 87 -8.33 -17.08 33.19
N LEU A 88 -7.69 -18.21 33.49
CA LEU A 88 -6.35 -18.53 33.00
C LEU A 88 -6.31 -18.62 31.47
N ALA A 89 -7.33 -19.24 30.85
CA ALA A 89 -7.45 -19.28 29.39
C ALA A 89 -7.62 -17.88 28.78
N ALA A 90 -8.39 -17.00 29.42
CA ALA A 90 -8.56 -15.62 28.96
C ALA A 90 -7.27 -14.79 29.12
N GLU A 91 -6.52 -14.99 30.21
CA GLU A 91 -5.22 -14.35 30.43
C GLU A 91 -4.21 -14.81 29.36
N ALA A 92 -4.13 -16.11 29.07
CA ALA A 92 -3.28 -16.65 28.00
C ALA A 92 -3.65 -16.10 26.61
N LEU A 93 -4.95 -16.05 26.28
CA LEU A 93 -5.42 -15.46 25.01
C LEU A 93 -5.08 -13.96 24.92
N ALA A 94 -5.14 -13.24 26.04
CA ALA A 94 -4.77 -11.82 26.08
C ALA A 94 -3.26 -11.62 25.85
N GLU A 95 -2.43 -12.49 26.41
CA GLU A 95 -0.97 -12.49 26.17
C GLU A 95 -0.64 -12.85 24.71
N GLU A 96 -1.27 -13.88 24.14
CA GLU A 96 -1.12 -14.23 22.73
C GLU A 96 -1.55 -13.09 21.82
N CYS A 97 -2.69 -12.45 22.10
CA CYS A 97 -3.13 -11.27 21.35
C CYS A 97 -2.10 -10.14 21.43
N ARG A 98 -1.55 -9.85 22.62
CA ARG A 98 -0.49 -8.83 22.76
C ARG A 98 0.75 -9.19 21.95
N ALA A 99 1.20 -10.44 22.03
CA ALA A 99 2.35 -10.91 21.25
C ALA A 99 2.11 -10.79 19.73
N GLN A 100 0.92 -11.18 19.25
CA GLN A 100 0.55 -11.04 17.85
C GLN A 100 0.47 -9.58 17.41
N THR A 101 -0.08 -8.68 18.24
CA THR A 101 -0.09 -7.25 17.91
C THR A 101 1.31 -6.65 17.85
N ALA A 102 2.22 -7.03 18.75
CA ALA A 102 3.60 -6.57 18.72
C ALA A 102 4.33 -7.06 17.45
N LEU A 103 4.11 -8.32 17.06
CA LEU A 103 4.66 -8.88 15.82
C LEU A 103 4.13 -8.16 14.59
N LEU A 104 2.82 -7.87 14.52
CA LEU A 104 2.23 -7.10 13.43
C LEU A 104 2.78 -5.67 13.36
N GLN A 105 2.98 -5.02 14.51
CA GLN A 105 3.59 -3.68 14.56
C GLN A 105 5.02 -3.68 14.03
N GLU A 106 5.83 -4.68 14.38
CA GLU A 106 7.19 -4.83 13.82
C GLU A 106 7.17 -5.16 12.32
N GLN A 107 6.26 -6.02 11.85
CA GLN A 107 6.10 -6.27 10.41
C GLN A 107 5.73 -5.02 9.64
N VAL A 108 4.80 -4.20 10.16
CA VAL A 108 4.42 -2.91 9.55
C VAL A 108 5.61 -1.96 9.55
N ARG A 109 6.37 -1.88 10.65
CA ARG A 109 7.58 -1.05 10.73
C ARG A 109 8.62 -1.45 9.69
N LEU A 110 8.87 -2.75 9.52
CA LEU A 110 9.78 -3.30 8.51
C LEU A 110 9.27 -3.06 7.08
N ALA A 111 7.96 -3.16 6.86
CA ALA A 111 7.35 -2.89 5.55
C ALA A 111 7.50 -1.40 5.17
N ILE A 112 7.25 -0.48 6.12
CA ILE A 112 7.42 0.97 5.92
C ILE A 112 8.89 1.30 5.64
N SER A 113 9.82 0.72 6.39
CA SER A 113 11.26 0.96 6.16
C SER A 113 11.72 0.41 4.80
N GLY A 114 11.24 -0.78 4.41
CA GLY A 114 11.48 -1.36 3.09
C GLY A 114 10.94 -0.48 1.97
N LEU A 115 9.74 0.09 2.14
CA LEU A 115 9.13 1.00 1.15
C LEU A 115 9.93 2.30 1.01
N ALA A 116 10.42 2.88 2.11
CA ALA A 116 11.26 4.07 2.08
C ALA A 116 12.61 3.82 1.36
N VAL A 117 13.22 2.65 1.57
CA VAL A 117 14.43 2.25 0.83
C VAL A 117 14.13 2.05 -0.65
N GLY A 118 13.02 1.39 -0.99
CA GLY A 118 12.58 1.20 -2.37
C GLY A 118 12.33 2.52 -3.10
N GLN A 119 11.68 3.49 -2.43
CA GLN A 119 11.47 4.84 -2.99
C GLN A 119 12.80 5.53 -3.33
N ARG A 120 13.77 5.53 -2.40
CA ARG A 120 15.10 6.12 -2.65
C ARG A 120 15.84 5.44 -3.79
N GLN A 121 15.71 4.12 -3.93
CA GLN A 121 16.32 3.38 -5.04
C GLN A 121 15.68 3.76 -6.38
N VAL A 122 14.35 3.88 -6.44
CA VAL A 122 13.63 4.31 -7.65
C VAL A 122 14.03 5.74 -8.03
N GLU A 123 14.09 6.66 -7.07
CA GLU A 123 14.53 8.05 -7.30
C GLU A 123 15.98 8.10 -7.82
N ALA A 124 16.89 7.32 -7.24
CA ALA A 124 18.28 7.25 -7.69
C ALA A 124 18.40 6.68 -9.11
N ILE A 125 17.66 5.61 -9.44
CA ILE A 125 17.64 5.03 -10.78
C ILE A 125 17.05 6.01 -11.79
N GLN A 126 15.97 6.71 -11.43
CA GLN A 126 15.39 7.77 -12.26
C GLN A 126 16.41 8.87 -12.53
N ALA A 127 17.10 9.37 -11.50
CA ALA A 127 18.15 10.37 -11.65
C ALA A 127 19.27 9.90 -12.60
N LEU A 128 19.79 8.69 -12.41
CA LEU A 128 20.82 8.10 -13.29
C LEU A 128 20.33 7.93 -14.72
N SER A 129 19.07 7.51 -14.92
CA SER A 129 18.48 7.37 -16.26
C SER A 129 18.33 8.72 -16.96
N THR A 130 18.01 9.79 -16.21
CA THR A 130 17.94 11.14 -16.76
C THR A 130 19.32 11.66 -17.10
N GLU A 131 20.31 11.42 -16.24
CA GLU A 131 21.69 11.86 -16.47
C GLU A 131 22.30 11.18 -17.70
N THR A 132 22.17 9.85 -17.81
CA THR A 132 22.66 9.09 -18.97
C THR A 132 21.97 9.53 -20.27
N ARG A 133 20.67 9.83 -20.22
CA ARG A 133 19.95 10.39 -21.37
C ARG A 133 20.47 11.77 -21.77
N LEU A 134 20.75 12.64 -20.80
CA LEU A 134 21.32 13.96 -21.07
C LEU A 134 22.74 13.87 -21.65
N GLN A 135 23.57 12.97 -21.12
CA GLN A 135 24.91 12.71 -21.65
C GLN A 135 24.84 12.21 -23.09
N ARG A 136 23.92 11.27 -23.39
CA ARG A 136 23.68 10.78 -24.75
C ARG A 136 23.26 11.92 -25.68
N LEU A 137 22.26 12.71 -25.31
CA LEU A 137 21.82 13.86 -26.12
C LEU A 137 22.93 14.88 -26.35
N THR A 138 23.78 15.12 -25.35
CA THR A 138 24.94 16.02 -25.48
C THR A 138 25.96 15.46 -26.47
N SER A 139 26.24 14.15 -26.41
CA SER A 139 27.14 13.49 -27.35
C SER A 139 26.60 13.49 -28.79
N GLU A 140 25.30 13.23 -28.97
CA GLU A 140 24.62 13.29 -30.26
C GLU A 140 24.64 14.73 -30.82
N TRP A 141 24.37 15.73 -29.98
CA TRP A 141 24.47 17.13 -30.36
C TRP A 141 25.89 17.51 -30.81
N ASN A 142 26.94 17.06 -30.11
CA ASN A 142 28.32 17.38 -30.51
C ASN A 142 28.67 16.84 -31.91
N LEU A 143 28.21 15.62 -32.22
CA LEU A 143 28.37 15.02 -33.56
C LEU A 143 27.58 15.81 -34.62
N VAL A 144 26.32 16.13 -34.33
CA VAL A 144 25.47 16.92 -35.22
C VAL A 144 26.04 18.32 -35.44
N ALA A 145 26.49 19.00 -34.39
CA ALA A 145 27.08 20.32 -34.48
C ALA A 145 28.35 20.32 -35.35
N ALA A 146 29.18 19.28 -35.28
CA ALA A 146 30.32 19.10 -36.18
C ALA A 146 29.87 18.99 -37.65
N GLU A 147 28.86 18.16 -37.95
CA GLU A 147 28.31 18.04 -39.31
C GLU A 147 27.67 19.34 -39.82
N LEU A 148 26.90 20.01 -38.97
CA LEU A 148 26.30 21.31 -39.28
C LEU A 148 27.39 22.35 -39.53
N SER A 149 28.46 22.38 -38.73
CA SER A 149 29.58 23.30 -38.94
C SER A 149 30.27 23.10 -40.30
N ALA A 150 30.47 21.84 -40.73
CA ALA A 150 31.04 21.54 -42.04
C ALA A 150 30.13 22.02 -43.17
N THR A 151 28.81 21.87 -42.99
CA THR A 151 27.80 22.37 -43.93
C THR A 151 27.81 23.91 -43.98
N LEU A 152 27.93 24.57 -42.83
CA LEU A 152 28.05 26.02 -42.73
C LEU A 152 29.32 26.55 -43.39
N VAL A 153 30.45 25.84 -43.28
CA VAL A 153 31.70 26.22 -43.97
C VAL A 153 31.50 26.19 -45.48
N ALA A 154 30.83 25.15 -46.00
CA ALA A 154 30.49 25.07 -47.42
C ALA A 154 29.55 26.21 -47.85
N MET A 155 28.53 26.51 -47.04
CA MET A 155 27.60 27.61 -47.28
C MET A 155 28.31 28.97 -47.29
N TRP A 156 29.26 29.20 -46.38
CA TRP A 156 30.05 30.43 -46.34
C TRP A 156 30.85 30.64 -47.62
N ARG A 157 31.53 29.59 -48.10
CA ARG A 157 32.28 29.65 -49.37
C ARG A 157 31.38 29.93 -50.58
N LEU A 158 30.14 29.44 -50.56
CA LEU A 158 29.15 29.66 -51.61
C LEU A 158 28.38 30.98 -51.47
N ALA A 159 28.50 31.69 -50.35
CA ALA A 159 27.83 32.97 -50.13
C ALA A 159 28.30 34.05 -51.12
N HIS A 160 29.52 33.94 -51.65
CA HIS A 160 30.04 34.82 -52.71
C HIS A 160 29.28 34.70 -54.04
N GLY A 161 28.53 33.62 -54.26
CA GLY A 161 27.65 33.47 -55.43
C GLY A 161 26.36 34.29 -55.33
N TRP A 162 26.10 34.97 -54.20
CA TRP A 162 24.91 35.79 -54.02
C TRP A 162 25.10 37.15 -54.67
N LYS A 163 24.23 37.50 -55.62
CA LYS A 163 24.19 38.86 -56.18
C LYS A 163 23.49 39.79 -55.18
N SER A 164 24.26 40.35 -54.26
CA SER A 164 23.80 41.21 -53.16
C SER A 164 23.20 42.55 -53.65
N PRO A 165 22.15 43.08 -53.00
CA PRO A 165 21.82 44.51 -53.03
C PRO A 165 22.60 45.28 -51.94
N GLY A 166 23.72 45.94 -52.32
CA GLY A 166 24.49 46.86 -51.44
C GLY A 166 26.04 46.70 -51.53
N PRO A 167 26.85 47.71 -51.11
CA PRO A 167 28.18 47.97 -51.68
C PRO A 167 29.40 47.18 -51.11
N GLU A 168 29.25 46.17 -50.26
CA GLU A 168 30.42 45.45 -49.69
C GLU A 168 30.22 43.93 -49.56
N ALA A 169 29.99 43.23 -50.67
CA ALA A 169 30.14 41.77 -50.72
C ALA A 169 31.60 41.41 -51.05
N GLN A 170 32.53 41.71 -50.14
CA GLN A 170 33.95 41.41 -50.31
C GLN A 170 34.30 39.97 -49.88
N ASP A 171 35.37 39.44 -50.48
CA ASP A 171 36.00 38.15 -50.18
C ASP A 171 36.23 37.98 -48.67
N LEU A 172 35.41 37.13 -48.06
CA LEU A 172 35.31 37.03 -46.61
C LEU A 172 36.13 35.81 -46.17
N PRO A 173 37.26 36.01 -45.49
CA PRO A 173 38.04 34.89 -44.96
C PRO A 173 37.16 34.04 -44.06
N LEU A 174 37.44 32.73 -44.01
CA LEU A 174 36.67 31.80 -43.19
C LEU A 174 36.73 32.27 -41.72
N PRO A 175 35.60 32.63 -41.11
CA PRO A 175 35.58 33.07 -39.72
C PRO A 175 35.88 31.88 -38.80
N PRO A 176 36.26 32.15 -37.54
CA PRO A 176 36.39 31.10 -36.54
C PRO A 176 35.07 30.32 -36.42
N ALA A 177 35.16 29.01 -36.18
CA ALA A 177 34.02 28.10 -36.23
C ALA A 177 32.85 28.50 -35.32
N GLU A 178 33.14 29.15 -34.18
CA GLU A 178 32.15 29.62 -33.22
C GLU A 178 31.30 30.79 -33.74
N GLU A 179 31.88 31.66 -34.57
CA GLU A 179 31.19 32.82 -35.15
C GLU A 179 30.47 32.51 -36.46
N LEU A 180 30.85 31.43 -37.12
CA LEU A 180 30.36 31.05 -38.44
C LEU A 180 28.83 30.98 -38.52
N PRO A 181 28.08 30.36 -37.58
CA PRO A 181 26.62 30.35 -37.61
C PRO A 181 26.04 31.77 -37.50
N LEU A 182 26.62 32.61 -36.65
CA LEU A 182 26.14 33.99 -36.46
C LEU A 182 26.40 34.84 -37.71
N ARG A 183 27.55 34.68 -38.36
CA ARG A 183 27.87 35.43 -39.58
C ARG A 183 26.99 35.01 -40.75
N ILE A 184 26.75 33.71 -40.93
CA ILE A 184 25.79 33.23 -41.93
C ILE A 184 24.39 33.75 -41.63
N LEU A 185 23.95 33.73 -40.36
CA LEU A 185 22.65 34.28 -39.95
C LEU A 185 22.48 35.76 -40.33
N ARG A 186 23.56 36.55 -40.28
CA ARG A 186 23.55 37.98 -40.67
C ARG A 186 23.51 38.20 -42.19
N LEU A 187 24.01 37.25 -42.98
CA LEU A 187 23.92 37.29 -44.44
C LEU A 187 22.53 36.92 -44.95
N LEU A 188 21.81 36.07 -44.20
CA LEU A 188 20.49 35.60 -44.60
C LEU A 188 19.43 36.69 -44.45
N PRO A 189 18.49 36.80 -45.41
CA PRO A 189 17.40 37.76 -45.33
C PRO A 189 16.52 37.47 -44.13
N ALA A 190 16.07 38.52 -43.46
CA ALA A 190 15.24 38.40 -42.28
C ALA A 190 13.77 38.15 -42.64
N THR A 191 13.33 38.64 -43.79
CA THR A 191 11.93 38.56 -44.19
C THR A 191 11.77 37.97 -45.60
N PRO A 192 10.60 37.37 -45.91
CA PRO A 192 10.31 36.92 -47.28
C PRO A 192 10.42 38.04 -48.32
N ARG A 193 10.16 39.29 -47.91
CA ARG A 193 10.29 40.47 -48.79
C ARG A 193 11.73 40.79 -49.13
N GLU A 194 12.64 40.69 -48.16
CA GLU A 194 14.08 40.84 -48.40
C GLU A 194 14.58 39.70 -49.29
N MET A 195 14.16 38.46 -49.03
CA MET A 195 14.59 37.28 -49.80
C MET A 195 14.30 37.42 -51.31
N ALA A 196 13.17 38.01 -51.69
CA ALA A 196 12.80 38.21 -53.09
C ALA A 196 13.76 39.13 -53.88
N GLN A 197 14.63 39.87 -53.19
CA GLN A 197 15.60 40.79 -53.79
C GLN A 197 16.94 40.11 -54.11
N PHE A 198 17.18 38.90 -53.60
CA PHE A 198 18.44 38.18 -53.77
C PHE A 198 18.32 37.12 -54.86
N GLU A 199 19.27 37.11 -55.80
CA GLU A 199 19.55 35.93 -56.63
C GLU A 199 20.54 35.04 -55.89
N VAL A 200 20.03 33.95 -55.31
CA VAL A 200 20.80 32.99 -54.52
C VAL A 200 21.28 31.82 -55.39
N ASP A 201 22.54 31.44 -55.24
CA ASP A 201 23.11 30.25 -55.89
C ASP A 201 22.37 28.96 -55.45
N GLU A 202 21.97 28.13 -56.41
CA GLU A 202 21.34 26.84 -56.18
C GLU A 202 22.23 25.89 -55.35
N ARG A 203 23.56 25.97 -55.48
CA ARG A 203 24.52 25.21 -54.66
C ARG A 203 24.36 25.57 -53.18
N PHE A 204 24.15 26.85 -52.86
CA PHE A 204 23.88 27.31 -51.50
C PHE A 204 22.55 26.78 -50.99
N VAL A 205 21.49 26.85 -51.81
CA VAL A 205 20.15 26.33 -51.44
C VAL A 205 20.18 24.84 -51.15
N ARG A 206 20.96 24.04 -51.89
CA ARG A 206 21.14 22.61 -51.61
C ARG A 206 21.83 22.37 -50.27
N GLN A 207 22.89 23.13 -49.94
CA GLN A 207 23.54 23.01 -48.64
C GLN A 207 22.63 23.48 -47.49
N ALA A 208 21.84 24.52 -47.71
CA ALA A 208 20.81 24.94 -46.76
C ALA A 208 19.78 23.84 -46.53
N ALA A 209 19.29 23.18 -47.58
CA ALA A 209 18.37 22.05 -47.43
C ALA A 209 18.99 20.88 -46.66
N ARG A 210 20.28 20.57 -46.92
CA ARG A 210 21.04 19.56 -46.16
C ARG A 210 21.17 19.92 -44.69
N TYR A 211 21.56 21.17 -44.38
CA TYR A 211 21.62 21.68 -43.01
C TYR A 211 20.28 21.48 -42.29
N ARG A 212 19.19 21.88 -42.93
CA ARG A 212 17.84 21.78 -42.36
C ARG A 212 17.43 20.33 -42.13
N ALA A 213 17.74 19.43 -43.06
CA ALA A 213 17.47 18.00 -42.91
C ALA A 213 18.23 17.40 -41.72
N THR A 214 19.53 17.67 -41.59
CA THR A 214 20.35 17.18 -40.47
C THR A 214 19.86 17.76 -39.13
N PHE A 215 19.54 19.05 -39.08
CA PHE A 215 19.05 19.70 -37.86
C PHE A 215 17.65 19.23 -37.47
N GLN A 216 16.73 19.07 -38.43
CA GLN A 216 15.38 18.55 -38.16
C GLN A 216 15.42 17.09 -37.72
N ALA A 217 16.26 16.26 -38.36
CA ALA A 217 16.48 14.88 -37.94
C ALA A 217 16.94 14.82 -36.48
N PHE A 218 17.88 15.66 -36.05
CA PHE A 218 18.25 15.76 -34.63
C PHE A 218 17.07 16.21 -33.76
N LEU A 219 16.36 17.28 -34.14
CA LEU A 219 15.23 17.81 -33.37
C LEU A 219 14.09 16.80 -33.16
N ASP A 220 13.91 15.84 -34.07
CA ASP A 220 12.89 14.79 -33.93
C ASP A 220 13.26 13.73 -32.87
N HIS A 221 14.55 13.62 -32.49
CA HIS A 221 15.02 12.76 -31.41
C HIS A 221 15.03 13.48 -30.03
N VAL A 222 14.93 14.80 -30.03
CA VAL A 222 14.93 15.62 -28.81
C VAL A 222 13.53 15.61 -28.17
N PRO A 223 13.43 15.43 -26.84
CA PRO A 223 12.13 15.48 -26.16
C PRO A 223 11.47 16.87 -26.25
N GLU A 224 10.14 16.88 -26.27
CA GLU A 224 9.36 18.13 -26.31
C GLU A 224 9.44 18.92 -25.00
N THR A 225 9.60 18.23 -23.87
CA THR A 225 9.64 18.81 -22.52
C THR A 225 10.87 18.36 -21.75
N GLY A 226 11.32 19.18 -20.78
CA GLY A 226 12.49 18.90 -19.95
C GLY A 226 13.56 19.99 -20.00
N PRO A 227 14.69 19.79 -19.30
CA PRO A 227 15.77 20.80 -19.21
C PRO A 227 16.47 21.03 -20.56
N LEU A 228 16.61 19.98 -21.38
CA LEU A 228 17.03 20.06 -22.77
C LEU A 228 15.84 19.66 -23.64
N SER A 229 15.08 20.66 -24.11
CA SER A 229 13.88 20.45 -24.91
C SER A 229 14.06 20.98 -26.33
N ARG A 230 13.17 20.53 -27.23
CA ARG A 230 13.12 21.01 -28.62
C ARG A 230 13.05 22.54 -28.72
N ALA A 231 12.37 23.20 -27.77
CA ALA A 231 12.28 24.66 -27.71
C ALA A 231 13.66 25.30 -27.46
N VAL A 232 14.43 24.76 -26.51
CA VAL A 232 15.79 25.26 -26.20
C VAL A 232 16.68 25.22 -27.45
N PHE A 233 16.70 24.10 -28.18
CA PHE A 233 17.49 23.98 -29.41
C PHE A 233 16.99 24.88 -30.54
N ARG A 234 15.68 25.16 -30.61
CA ARG A 234 15.13 26.13 -31.57
C ARG A 234 15.53 27.57 -31.26
N ASP A 235 15.68 27.92 -29.98
CA ASP A 235 16.07 29.27 -29.55
C ASP A 235 17.57 29.55 -29.72
N MET A 236 18.39 28.50 -29.78
CA MET A 236 19.82 28.57 -30.10
C MET A 236 20.07 29.15 -31.50
N ILE A 237 21.31 29.61 -31.74
CA ILE A 237 21.72 30.21 -33.02
C ILE A 237 21.45 29.25 -34.19
N TYR A 238 21.66 27.94 -34.01
CA TYR A 238 21.37 26.92 -35.03
C TYR A 238 19.88 26.83 -35.39
N GLY A 239 18.98 26.92 -34.40
CA GLY A 239 17.54 26.94 -34.65
C GLY A 239 17.06 28.23 -35.32
N ARG A 240 17.62 29.38 -34.92
CA ARG A 240 17.36 30.66 -35.61
C ARG A 240 17.84 30.62 -37.06
N LEU A 241 18.94 29.93 -37.32
CA LEU A 241 19.49 29.76 -38.66
C LEU A 241 18.60 28.85 -39.51
N ASP A 242 18.11 27.72 -38.99
CA ASP A 242 17.08 26.90 -39.68
C ASP A 242 15.85 27.73 -40.06
N ALA A 243 15.35 28.58 -39.16
CA ALA A 243 14.21 29.46 -39.42
C ALA A 243 14.47 30.46 -40.57
N ARG A 244 15.68 31.04 -40.65
CA ARG A 244 16.08 31.92 -41.76
C ARG A 244 16.29 31.15 -43.06
N LEU A 245 16.92 29.98 -43.01
CA LEU A 245 17.11 29.11 -44.17
C LEU A 245 15.80 28.57 -44.73
N ALA A 246 14.75 28.48 -43.91
CA ALA A 246 13.42 28.11 -44.37
C ALA A 246 12.78 29.14 -45.32
N LEU A 247 13.29 30.39 -45.34
CA LEU A 247 12.85 31.43 -46.26
C LEU A 247 13.43 31.26 -47.66
N LEU A 248 14.51 30.48 -47.81
CA LEU A 248 15.13 30.24 -49.11
C LEU A 248 14.18 29.45 -50.03
N PRO A 249 14.26 29.67 -51.35
CA PRO A 249 13.51 28.88 -52.32
C PRO A 249 13.87 27.40 -52.15
N ARG A 250 12.91 26.51 -52.43
CA ARG A 250 13.20 25.07 -52.41
C ARG A 250 14.18 24.73 -53.53
N PRO A 251 15.18 23.85 -53.30
CA PRO A 251 16.08 23.43 -54.36
C PRO A 251 15.26 22.78 -55.49
N ASN A 252 15.50 23.18 -56.73
CA ASN A 252 14.96 22.46 -57.88
C ASN A 252 15.65 21.10 -57.92
N HIS A 253 14.92 20.02 -57.62
CA HIS A 253 15.46 18.65 -57.59
C HIS A 253 15.94 18.12 -58.95
N ALA A 254 16.01 18.95 -60.00
CA ALA A 254 16.30 18.54 -61.37
C ALA A 254 17.78 18.44 -61.73
N ARG A 255 18.71 18.93 -60.90
CA ARG A 255 20.17 18.79 -61.16
C ARG A 255 20.91 18.38 -59.90
N VAL A 256 21.04 17.07 -59.70
CA VAL A 256 22.04 16.51 -58.79
C VAL A 256 23.40 16.64 -59.51
N ILE A 257 24.24 17.56 -59.05
CA ILE A 257 25.62 17.67 -59.53
C ILE A 257 26.49 16.84 -58.58
N ASP A 258 27.19 15.88 -59.15
CA ASP A 258 28.01 14.89 -58.45
C ASP A 258 29.14 15.57 -57.65
N PRO A 259 29.33 15.28 -56.34
CA PRO A 259 30.35 15.91 -55.50
C PRO A 259 31.79 15.85 -56.03
N ALA A 260 32.11 14.94 -56.95
CA ALA A 260 33.40 14.91 -57.64
C ALA A 260 33.69 16.15 -58.50
N THR A 261 32.66 16.89 -58.93
CA THR A 261 32.81 18.09 -59.77
C THR A 261 33.02 19.39 -59.00
N LEU A 262 32.86 19.39 -57.66
CA LEU A 262 33.09 20.56 -56.81
C LEU A 262 34.56 20.74 -56.38
N ALA A 263 35.42 19.75 -56.64
CA ALA A 263 36.84 19.79 -56.29
C ALA A 263 37.76 20.16 -57.48
N ALA A 264 37.19 20.47 -58.64
CA ALA A 264 37.92 20.72 -59.89
C ALA A 264 37.73 22.14 -60.47
N GLU A 265 37.11 23.06 -59.72
CA GLU A 265 37.01 24.50 -60.02
C GLU A 265 37.58 25.31 -58.83
#